data_AF-A0A023EG85-F1
#
_entry.id   AF-A0A023EG85-F1
#
_cell.length_a   1.000
_cell.length_b   1.000
_cell.length_c   1.000
_cell.angle_alpha   90.00
_cell.angle_beta   90.00
_cell.angle_gamma   90.00
#
_symmetry.space_group_name_H-M   'P 1'
#
loop_
_entity.id
_entity.type
_entity.pdbx_description
1 polymer ?
#
loop_
_entity_poly.entity_id
_entity_poly.type
_entity_poly.pdbx_seq_one_letter_code
_entity_poly.pdbx_strand_id
1 'polypeptide(L)'
;MNEVVECIKCICGCNELSRDRIKEILCKRIHGFLSDEAAVDMFKKFIPANSITHRDIANIQRAKKYLEMDIDTDSDELEEFAEDLEEHLEDELKTNSNTKEALERVIFEYSKKIESSKDYENFKANLREKYTSRPRRKT
;
A
#
# COMPACT_ATOMS: atom_id res chain seq x y z
N MET A 1 2.05 26.07 36.07
CA MET A 1 1.17 24.98 35.60
C MET A 1 1.85 24.40 34.38
N ASN A 2 2.42 23.19 34.49
CA ASN A 2 3.02 22.51 33.35
C ASN A 2 1.88 22.09 32.43
N GLU A 3 1.77 22.71 31.26
CA GLU A 3 0.95 22.19 30.19
C GLU A 3 1.46 20.79 29.87
N VAL A 4 0.68 19.80 30.25
CA VAL A 4 0.83 18.44 29.74
C VAL A 4 0.49 18.57 28.26
N VAL A 5 1.52 18.73 27.44
CA VAL A 5 1.41 18.60 25.99
C VAL A 5 1.03 17.15 25.75
N GLU A 6 -0.28 16.88 25.73
CA GLU A 6 -0.82 15.62 25.25
C GLU A 6 -0.34 15.49 23.81
N CYS A 7 0.76 14.76 23.63
CA CYS A 7 1.30 14.41 22.34
C CYS A 7 0.18 13.70 21.58
N ILE A 8 -0.53 14.43 20.72
CA ILE A 8 -1.45 13.84 19.74
C ILE A 8 -0.61 12.84 18.95
N LYS A 9 -0.74 11.55 19.31
CA LYS A 9 -0.02 10.46 18.64
C LYS A 9 -0.47 10.50 17.17
N CYS A 10 0.46 10.57 16.22
CA CYS A 10 0.06 10.48 14.81
C CYS A 10 -0.66 9.15 14.63
N ILE A 11 -1.91 9.22 14.17
CA ILE A 11 -2.71 8.05 13.80
C ILE A 11 -1.96 7.19 12.77
N CYS A 12 -1.21 7.86 11.89
CA CYS A 12 -0.38 7.26 10.86
C CYS A 12 0.90 6.55 11.33
N GLY A 13 1.28 6.66 12.62
CA GLY A 13 2.53 6.06 13.13
C GLY A 13 3.84 6.73 12.69
N CYS A 14 3.82 7.83 11.92
CA CYS A 14 5.05 8.50 11.44
C CYS A 14 5.97 9.00 12.57
N ASN A 15 5.42 9.12 13.78
CA ASN A 15 6.17 9.50 14.98
C ASN A 15 7.26 8.49 15.33
N GLU A 16 7.09 7.23 14.96
CA GLU A 16 8.01 6.12 15.21
C GLU A 16 9.17 6.07 14.19
N LEU A 17 9.10 6.84 13.11
CA LEU A 17 10.12 6.87 12.06
C LEU A 17 11.05 8.09 12.18
N SER A 18 12.29 7.92 11.72
CA SER A 18 13.24 9.03 11.59
C SER A 18 12.78 10.02 10.49
N ARG A 19 13.27 11.26 10.56
CA ARG A 19 13.00 12.27 9.53
C ARG A 19 13.44 11.80 8.14
N ASP A 20 14.61 11.16 8.05
CA ASP A 20 15.15 10.65 6.79
C ASP A 20 14.31 9.49 6.24
N ARG A 21 13.79 8.63 7.12
CA ARG A 21 12.90 7.55 6.71
C ARG A 21 11.58 8.07 6.15
N ILE A 22 11.00 9.11 6.77
CA ILE A 22 9.83 9.79 6.22
C ILE A 22 10.14 10.40 4.85
N LYS A 23 11.31 11.04 4.69
CA LYS A 23 11.75 11.60 3.41
C LYS A 23 11.85 10.51 2.34
N GLU A 24 12.42 9.37 2.68
CA GLU A 24 12.53 8.22 1.77
C GLU A 24 11.14 7.74 1.31
N ILE A 25 10.20 7.53 2.23
CA ILE A 25 8.81 7.14 1.92
C ILE A 25 8.12 8.18 1.02
N LEU A 26 8.36 9.48 1.28
CA LEU A 26 7.82 10.56 0.45
C LEU A 26 8.37 10.56 -0.98
N CYS A 27 9.60 10.10 -1.18
CA CYS A 27 10.26 10.05 -2.49
C CYS A 27 9.99 8.76 -3.29
N LYS A 28 9.40 7.73 -2.68
CA LYS A 28 9.06 6.48 -3.39
C LYS A 28 7.96 6.72 -4.43
N ARG A 29 8.15 6.11 -5.62
CA ARG A 29 7.07 5.85 -6.59
C ARG A 29 6.14 4.76 -6.04
N ILE A 30 4.93 4.65 -6.58
CA ILE A 30 3.92 3.73 -6.03
C ILE A 30 4.41 2.28 -5.88
N HIS A 31 5.11 1.71 -6.87
CA HIS A 31 5.66 0.36 -6.75
C HIS A 31 6.66 0.22 -5.61
N GLY A 32 7.59 1.18 -5.48
CA GLY A 32 8.56 1.17 -4.38
C GLY A 32 7.90 1.40 -3.02
N PHE A 33 6.81 2.16 -2.98
CA PHE A 33 6.01 2.40 -1.80
C PHE A 33 5.25 1.14 -1.35
N LEU A 34 4.57 0.46 -2.28
CA LEU A 34 3.78 -0.76 -2.00
C LEU A 34 4.63 -2.01 -1.76
N SER A 35 5.94 -1.94 -1.98
CA SER A 35 6.91 -2.96 -1.58
C SER A 35 7.61 -2.63 -0.25
N ASP A 36 7.27 -1.51 0.38
CA ASP A 36 7.84 -1.09 1.65
C ASP A 36 6.80 -1.31 2.77
N GLU A 37 6.98 -2.39 3.55
CA GLU A 37 6.01 -2.81 4.58
C GLU A 37 5.69 -1.70 5.57
N ALA A 38 6.71 -0.98 6.05
CA ALA A 38 6.51 0.12 6.98
C ALA A 38 5.69 1.25 6.36
N ALA A 39 5.91 1.55 5.07
CA ALA A 39 5.15 2.56 4.36
C ALA A 39 3.68 2.14 4.16
N VAL A 40 3.45 0.88 3.80
CA VAL A 40 2.11 0.30 3.63
C VAL A 40 1.35 0.27 4.97
N ASP A 41 2.01 -0.11 6.06
CA ASP A 41 1.40 -0.15 7.39
C ASP A 41 0.99 1.25 7.87
N MET A 42 1.83 2.25 7.66
CA MET A 42 1.47 3.63 7.94
C MET A 42 0.25 4.08 7.13
N PHE A 43 0.19 3.67 5.86
CA PHE A 43 -0.91 4.00 4.98
C PHE A 43 -2.21 3.34 5.42
N LYS A 44 -2.17 2.03 5.71
CA LYS A 44 -3.32 1.27 6.24
C LYS A 44 -3.84 1.85 7.56
N LYS A 45 -2.97 2.35 8.44
CA LYS A 45 -3.39 3.02 9.69
C LYS A 45 -4.03 4.39 9.45
N PHE A 46 -3.67 5.07 8.36
CA PHE A 46 -4.16 6.41 8.04
C PHE A 46 -5.54 6.39 7.37
N ILE A 47 -5.79 5.42 6.48
CA ILE A 47 -7.02 5.35 5.71
C ILE A 47 -8.20 4.83 6.55
N PRO A 48 -9.46 5.22 6.23
CA PRO A 48 -10.64 4.69 6.92
C PRO A 48 -10.77 3.17 6.76
N ALA A 49 -11.16 2.48 7.83
CA ALA A 49 -11.28 1.02 7.85
C ALA A 49 -12.22 0.43 6.78
N ASN A 50 -13.20 1.21 6.31
CA ASN A 50 -14.14 0.83 5.26
C ASN A 50 -13.72 1.30 3.86
N SER A 51 -12.51 1.84 3.69
CA SER A 51 -12.01 2.26 2.39
C SER A 51 -11.76 1.06 1.48
N ILE A 52 -12.19 1.19 0.22
CA ILE A 52 -11.87 0.27 -0.87
C ILE A 52 -10.35 0.09 -1.06
N THR A 53 -9.56 1.10 -0.71
CA THR A 53 -8.09 1.04 -0.80
C THR A 53 -7.49 -0.06 0.08
N HIS A 54 -8.16 -0.47 1.17
CA HIS A 54 -7.74 -1.65 1.92
C HIS A 54 -7.82 -2.93 1.09
N ARG A 55 -8.91 -3.09 0.31
CA ARG A 55 -9.11 -4.23 -0.59
C ARG A 55 -8.08 -4.22 -1.71
N ASP A 56 -7.84 -3.05 -2.31
CA ASP A 56 -6.83 -2.91 -3.38
C ASP A 56 -5.44 -3.31 -2.89
N ILE A 57 -5.04 -2.89 -1.68
CA ILE A 57 -3.77 -3.29 -1.08
C ILE A 57 -3.74 -4.81 -0.83
N ALA A 58 -4.83 -5.39 -0.33
CA ALA A 58 -4.92 -6.83 -0.08
C ALA A 58 -4.77 -7.65 -1.38
N ASN A 59 -5.39 -7.21 -2.47
CA ASN A 59 -5.28 -7.84 -3.78
C ASN A 59 -3.85 -7.81 -4.31
N ILE A 60 -3.13 -6.69 -4.14
CA ILE A 60 -1.70 -6.61 -4.47
C ILE A 60 -0.86 -7.56 -3.61
N GLN A 61 -1.13 -7.64 -2.30
CA GLN A 61 -0.38 -8.52 -1.40
C GLN A 61 -0.60 -10.00 -1.72
N ARG A 62 -1.84 -10.40 -2.03
CA ARG A 62 -2.17 -11.75 -2.51
C ARG A 62 -1.48 -12.07 -3.84
N ALA A 63 -1.56 -11.18 -4.83
CA ALA A 63 -0.88 -11.38 -6.11
C ALA A 63 0.64 -11.51 -5.96
N LYS A 64 1.27 -10.70 -5.11
CA LYS A 64 2.71 -10.82 -4.81
C LYS A 64 3.06 -12.16 -4.16
N LYS A 65 2.24 -12.61 -3.19
CA LYS A 65 2.41 -13.93 -2.57
C LYS A 65 2.37 -15.04 -3.62
N TYR A 66 1.45 -14.96 -4.57
CA TYR A 66 1.33 -15.93 -5.65
C TYR A 66 2.46 -15.85 -6.69
N LEU A 67 3.14 -14.71 -6.84
CA LEU A 67 4.36 -14.61 -7.64
C LEU A 67 5.59 -15.21 -6.94
N GLU A 68 5.59 -15.23 -5.61
CA GLU A 68 6.69 -15.79 -4.79
C GLU A 68 6.54 -17.29 -4.57
N MET A 69 5.30 -17.77 -4.51
CA MET A 69 4.98 -19.18 -4.47
C MET A 69 5.05 -19.73 -5.90
N ASP A 70 5.78 -20.82 -6.10
CA ASP A 70 5.80 -21.54 -7.38
C ASP A 70 4.47 -22.31 -7.51
N ILE A 71 3.38 -21.58 -7.79
CA ILE A 71 2.00 -22.08 -7.72
C ILE A 71 1.66 -22.82 -9.00
N ASP A 72 1.06 -23.99 -8.81
CA ASP A 72 0.37 -24.71 -9.86
C ASP A 72 -0.83 -23.89 -10.33
N THR A 73 -0.87 -23.57 -11.61
CA THR A 73 -1.85 -22.65 -12.22
C THR A 73 -3.29 -23.12 -12.08
N ASP A 74 -3.47 -24.40 -11.75
CA ASP A 74 -4.76 -25.07 -11.57
C ASP A 74 -5.14 -25.21 -10.08
N SER A 75 -4.51 -24.46 -9.17
CA SER A 75 -4.89 -24.51 -7.76
C SER A 75 -6.23 -23.81 -7.49
N ASP A 76 -7.10 -24.48 -6.73
CA ASP A 76 -8.37 -23.91 -6.24
C ASP A 76 -8.17 -22.53 -5.57
N GLU A 77 -7.03 -22.32 -4.89
CA GLU A 77 -6.70 -21.05 -4.23
C GLU A 77 -6.49 -19.88 -5.22
N LEU A 78 -6.01 -20.15 -6.43
CA LEU A 78 -5.81 -19.14 -7.46
C LEU A 78 -7.14 -18.78 -8.14
N GLU A 79 -8.01 -19.77 -8.33
CA GLU A 79 -9.36 -19.56 -8.88
C GLU A 79 -10.21 -18.72 -7.92
N GLU A 80 -10.23 -19.06 -6.62
CA GLU A 80 -10.92 -18.26 -5.59
C GLU A 80 -10.40 -16.81 -5.56
N PHE A 81 -9.09 -16.61 -5.72
CA PHE A 81 -8.53 -15.27 -5.79
C PHE A 81 -8.96 -14.51 -7.05
N ALA A 82 -9.03 -15.18 -8.20
CA ALA A 82 -9.47 -14.55 -9.44
C ALA A 82 -10.91 -14.01 -9.31
N GLU A 83 -11.80 -14.77 -8.67
CA GLU A 83 -13.20 -14.37 -8.43
C GLU A 83 -13.34 -13.16 -7.50
N ASP A 84 -12.36 -12.90 -6.64
CA ASP A 84 -12.30 -11.72 -5.78
C ASP A 84 -11.86 -10.44 -6.55
N LEU A 85 -11.43 -10.56 -7.81
CA LEU A 85 -10.95 -9.46 -8.64
C LEU A 85 -12.08 -8.76 -9.40
N GLU A 86 -11.73 -7.70 -10.12
CA GLU A 86 -12.64 -7.11 -11.10
C GLU A 86 -12.69 -8.00 -12.35
N GLU A 87 -13.86 -8.08 -13.00
CA GLU A 87 -14.15 -8.98 -14.14
C GLU A 87 -13.01 -9.06 -15.16
N HIS A 88 -12.48 -7.93 -15.62
CA HIS A 88 -11.40 -7.92 -16.60
C HIS A 88 -10.05 -8.51 -16.10
N LEU A 89 -9.79 -8.45 -14.79
CA LEU A 89 -8.61 -9.05 -14.16
C LEU A 89 -8.85 -10.51 -13.78
N GLU A 90 -10.08 -10.87 -13.42
CA GLU A 90 -10.51 -12.26 -13.25
C GLU A 90 -10.30 -13.02 -14.57
N ASP A 91 -10.84 -12.49 -15.67
CA ASP A 91 -10.71 -13.05 -17.00
C ASP A 91 -9.24 -13.18 -17.42
N GLU A 92 -8.45 -12.12 -17.20
CA GLU A 92 -7.01 -12.14 -17.50
C GLU A 92 -6.30 -13.24 -16.69
N LEU A 93 -6.62 -13.42 -15.41
CA LEU A 93 -5.96 -14.43 -14.59
C LEU A 93 -6.40 -15.87 -14.93
N LYS A 94 -7.67 -16.08 -15.30
CA LYS A 94 -8.22 -17.39 -15.66
C LYS A 94 -7.85 -17.84 -17.08
N THR A 95 -7.65 -16.91 -18.01
CA THR A 95 -7.49 -17.24 -19.44
C THR A 95 -6.06 -17.05 -19.98
N ASN A 96 -5.22 -16.29 -19.29
CA ASN A 96 -3.85 -16.04 -19.74
C ASN A 96 -2.97 -17.27 -19.50
N SER A 97 -2.30 -17.73 -20.56
CA SER A 97 -1.38 -18.88 -20.50
C SER A 97 -0.12 -18.62 -19.67
N ASN A 98 0.15 -17.36 -19.32
CA ASN A 98 1.24 -16.93 -18.48
C ASN A 98 0.69 -16.30 -17.19
N THR A 99 0.40 -17.13 -16.20
CA THR A 99 -0.13 -16.72 -14.89
C THR A 99 0.74 -15.66 -14.21
N LYS A 100 2.07 -15.74 -14.37
CA LYS A 100 2.99 -14.74 -13.83
C LYS A 100 2.71 -13.35 -14.40
N GLU A 101 2.56 -13.25 -15.71
CA GLU A 101 2.26 -11.99 -16.38
C GLU A 101 0.88 -11.46 -15.99
N ALA A 102 -0.12 -12.33 -15.84
CA ALA A 102 -1.44 -11.95 -15.35
C ALA A 102 -1.38 -11.39 -13.92
N LEU A 103 -0.66 -12.04 -13.00
CA LEU A 103 -0.45 -11.55 -11.63
C LEU A 103 0.30 -10.20 -11.60
N GLU A 104 1.30 -10.01 -12.47
CA GLU A 104 2.00 -8.73 -12.62
C GLU A 104 1.04 -7.62 -13.10
N ARG A 105 0.10 -7.93 -13.99
CA ARG A 105 -0.96 -7.00 -14.44
C ARG A 105 -1.93 -6.65 -13.31
N VAL A 106 -2.35 -7.64 -12.51
CA VAL A 106 -3.17 -7.40 -11.31
C VAL A 106 -2.48 -6.41 -10.39
N ILE A 107 -1.20 -6.63 -10.07
CA ILE A 107 -0.41 -5.72 -9.23
C ILE A 107 -0.37 -4.32 -9.84
N PHE A 108 -0.15 -4.21 -11.15
CA PHE A 108 -0.04 -2.93 -11.84
C PHE A 108 -1.34 -2.13 -11.82
N GLU A 109 -2.48 -2.74 -12.16
CA GLU A 109 -3.77 -2.05 -12.23
C GLU A 109 -4.25 -1.60 -10.84
N TYR A 110 -4.12 -2.44 -9.81
CA TYR A 110 -4.41 -2.00 -8.44
C TYR A 110 -3.41 -0.96 -7.93
N SER A 111 -2.13 -1.02 -8.34
CA SER A 111 -1.16 0.03 -7.98
C SER A 111 -1.57 1.39 -8.56
N LYS A 112 -2.03 1.44 -9.81
CA LYS A 112 -2.57 2.68 -10.42
C LYS A 112 -3.80 3.21 -9.70
N LYS A 113 -4.74 2.33 -9.32
CA LYS A 113 -5.93 2.71 -8.55
C LYS A 113 -5.54 3.34 -7.22
N ILE A 114 -4.59 2.75 -6.51
CA ILE A 114 -4.09 3.32 -5.26
C ILE A 114 -3.38 4.65 -5.54
N GLU A 115 -2.49 4.72 -6.54
CA GLU A 115 -1.75 5.95 -6.87
C GLU A 115 -2.67 7.14 -7.20
N SER A 116 -3.80 6.86 -7.86
CA SER A 116 -4.80 7.86 -8.22
C SER A 116 -5.89 8.08 -7.15
N SER A 117 -5.86 7.32 -6.06
CA SER A 117 -6.87 7.43 -5.00
C SER A 117 -6.69 8.69 -4.15
N LYS A 118 -7.82 9.25 -3.69
CA LYS A 118 -7.82 10.34 -2.69
C LYS A 118 -7.14 9.92 -1.40
N ASP A 119 -7.23 8.65 -1.03
CA ASP A 119 -6.60 8.10 0.16
C ASP A 119 -5.09 8.26 0.10
N TYR A 120 -4.47 7.86 -1.01
CA TYR A 120 -3.03 7.99 -1.19
C TYR A 120 -2.60 9.46 -1.32
N GLU A 121 -3.37 10.29 -2.03
CA GLU A 121 -3.14 11.73 -2.10
C GLU A 121 -3.13 12.38 -0.70
N ASN A 122 -4.19 12.15 0.08
CA ASN A 122 -4.35 12.66 1.43
C ASN A 122 -3.25 12.17 2.36
N PHE A 123 -2.88 10.89 2.25
CA PHE A 123 -1.78 10.32 3.01
C PHE A 123 -0.44 11.03 2.71
N LYS A 124 -0.12 11.21 1.42
CA LYS A 124 1.12 11.90 1.00
C LYS A 124 1.12 13.36 1.43
N ALA A 125 -0.02 14.05 1.36
CA ALA A 125 -0.17 15.42 1.82
C ALA A 125 0.06 15.53 3.34
N ASN A 126 -0.62 14.70 4.14
CA ASN A 126 -0.44 14.65 5.59
C ASN A 126 1.01 14.31 5.96
N LEU A 127 1.62 13.32 5.30
CA LEU A 127 3.01 12.94 5.59
C LEU A 127 4.01 14.06 5.24
N ARG A 128 3.77 14.83 4.16
CA ARG A 128 4.56 16.02 3.81
C ARG A 128 4.43 17.10 4.87
N GLU A 129 3.23 17.39 5.34
CA GLU A 129 2.99 18.38 6.40
C GLU A 129 3.70 17.99 7.71
N LYS A 130 3.62 16.72 8.11
CA LYS A 130 4.35 16.21 9.28
C LYS A 130 5.87 16.27 9.10
N TYR A 131 6.36 16.04 7.88
CA TYR A 131 7.77 16.16 7.57
C TYR A 131 8.27 17.61 7.65
N THR A 132 7.52 18.58 7.13
CA THR A 132 7.92 20.00 7.14
C THR A 132 7.85 20.60 8.54
N SER A 133 6.83 20.25 9.32
CA SER A 133 6.62 20.74 10.70
C SER A 133 7.60 20.15 11.72
N ARG A 134 8.23 19.00 11.44
CA ARG A 134 9.26 18.44 12.32
C ARG A 134 10.49 19.37 12.37
N PRO A 135 10.99 19.76 13.54
CA PRO A 135 12.27 20.46 13.62
C PRO A 135 13.40 19.54 13.16
N ARG A 136 14.38 20.09 12.42
CA ARG A 136 15.66 19.39 12.22
C ARG A 136 16.34 19.37 13.58
N ARG A 137 16.52 18.18 14.17
CA ARG A 137 17.39 18.06 15.35
C ARG A 137 18.76 18.61 14.96
N LYS A 138 19.20 19.70 15.60
CA LYS A 138 20.58 20.15 15.54
C LYS A 138 21.38 19.07 16.27
N THR A 139 22.14 18.28 15.53
CA THR A 139 23.28 17.52 16.06
C THR A 139 24.35 18.49 16.51
#